data_AF-A0A5C6M5G9-F1
#
_entry.id   AF-A0A5C6M5G9-F1
#
_cell.length_a   1.000
_cell.length_b   1.000
_cell.length_c   1.000
_cell.angle_alpha   90.00
_cell.angle_beta   90.00
_cell.angle_gamma   90.00
#
_symmetry.space_group_name_H-M   'P 1'
#
loop_
_entity.id
_entity.type
_entity.pdbx_description
1 polymer ?
#
loop_
_entity_poly.entity_id
_entity_poly.type
_entity_poly.pdbx_seq_one_letter_code
_entity_poly.pdbx_strand_id
1 'polypeptide(L)'
;MGMPAEIEGLEVLANGRTTHGSGRSGSEGFYTATIYPGPRGNFVFNAATCWWCDGLSEPPGYLRPKVYTEPRGVDRRVQRITANLLNRICGAGRQG
;
A
#
# COMPACT_ATOMS: atom_id res chain seq x y z
N MET A 1 -6.47 -15.36 -5.63
CA MET A 1 -6.59 -14.04 -4.97
C MET A 1 -5.23 -13.34 -5.06
N GLY A 2 -5.19 -12.07 -5.42
CA GLY A 2 -3.95 -11.29 -5.50
C GLY A 2 -3.28 -11.21 -6.88
N MET A 3 -3.87 -11.76 -7.94
CA MET A 3 -3.39 -11.47 -9.30
C MET A 3 -3.80 -10.05 -9.69
N PRO A 4 -2.91 -9.27 -10.34
CA PRO A 4 -3.28 -7.95 -10.84
C PRO A 4 -4.38 -8.08 -11.92
N ALA A 5 -5.23 -7.07 -12.03
CA ALA A 5 -6.19 -6.99 -13.12
C ALA A 5 -5.48 -6.73 -14.46
N GLU A 6 -6.09 -7.16 -15.57
CA GLU A 6 -5.61 -6.88 -16.92
C GLU A 6 -5.93 -5.44 -17.32
N ILE A 7 -5.18 -4.48 -16.72
CA ILE A 7 -5.29 -3.05 -17.02
C ILE A 7 -4.05 -2.63 -17.79
N GLU A 8 -4.24 -2.00 -18.94
CA GLU A 8 -3.14 -1.46 -19.74
C GLU A 8 -2.32 -0.44 -18.94
N GLY A 9 -1.00 -0.58 -18.95
CA GLY A 9 -0.10 0.28 -18.19
C GLY A 9 -0.09 0.02 -16.68
N LEU A 10 -0.69 -1.08 -16.20
CA LEU A 10 -0.57 -1.49 -14.80
C LEU A 10 0.82 -2.02 -14.50
N GLU A 11 1.42 -1.47 -13.45
CA GLU A 11 2.70 -1.89 -12.91
C GLU A 11 2.50 -2.55 -11.54
N VAL A 12 3.15 -3.70 -11.34
CA VAL A 12 3.27 -4.34 -10.03
C VAL A 12 4.47 -3.76 -9.30
N LEU A 13 4.22 -3.05 -8.19
CA LEU A 13 5.27 -2.38 -7.41
C LEU A 13 5.86 -3.29 -6.34
N ALA A 14 5.05 -4.17 -5.75
CA ALA A 14 5.48 -5.17 -4.77
C ALA A 14 4.46 -6.30 -4.71
N ASN A 15 4.92 -7.51 -4.39
CA ASN A 15 4.06 -8.66 -4.17
C ASN A 15 4.69 -9.63 -3.17
N GLY A 16 3.89 -10.54 -2.63
CA GLY A 16 4.38 -11.58 -1.75
C GLY A 16 3.28 -12.35 -1.04
N ARG A 17 3.71 -13.38 -0.30
CA ARG A 17 2.82 -14.22 0.51
C ARG A 17 2.41 -13.49 1.79
N THR A 18 1.15 -13.67 2.19
CA THR A 18 0.60 -13.20 3.46
C THR A 18 0.14 -14.39 4.31
N THR A 19 -0.03 -14.18 5.60
CA THR A 19 -0.59 -15.18 6.53
C THR A 19 -1.64 -14.55 7.44
N HIS A 20 -2.68 -15.30 7.79
CA HIS A 20 -3.71 -14.89 8.75
C HIS A 20 -3.37 -15.20 10.22
N GLY A 21 -2.09 -15.31 10.58
CA GLY A 21 -1.64 -15.26 11.99
C GLY A 21 -1.99 -16.46 12.87
N SER A 22 -2.66 -17.49 12.33
CA SER A 22 -2.82 -18.79 12.99
C SER A 22 -2.24 -19.84 12.05
N GLY A 23 -1.32 -20.68 12.52
CA GLY A 23 -0.68 -21.75 11.73
C GLY A 23 -1.62 -22.85 11.20
N ARG A 24 -2.90 -22.52 10.95
CA ARG A 24 -3.86 -23.35 10.22
C ARG A 24 -3.46 -23.40 8.75
N SER A 25 -3.37 -24.61 8.21
CA SER A 25 -3.22 -24.85 6.77
C SER A 25 -4.35 -24.15 5.99
N GLY A 26 -4.02 -23.48 4.89
CA GLY A 26 -4.98 -22.68 4.09
C GLY A 26 -5.13 -21.21 4.51
N SER A 27 -4.36 -20.73 5.48
CA SER A 27 -4.35 -19.32 5.94
C SER A 27 -3.42 -18.39 5.14
N GLU A 28 -2.93 -18.85 3.98
CA GLU A 28 -1.97 -18.14 3.15
C GLU A 28 -2.67 -17.34 2.06
N GLY A 29 -2.30 -16.06 1.95
CA GLY A 29 -2.76 -15.17 0.89
C GLY A 29 -1.61 -14.70 0.02
N PHE A 30 -1.94 -13.93 -1.00
CA PHE A 30 -0.97 -13.26 -1.85
C PHE A 30 -1.41 -11.81 -2.05
N TYR A 31 -0.52 -10.87 -1.77
CA TYR A 31 -0.78 -9.45 -2.00
C TYR A 31 -0.02 -8.99 -3.25
N THR A 32 -0.58 -8.00 -3.94
CA THR A 32 0.04 -7.34 -5.08
C THR A 32 -0.29 -5.86 -5.02
N ALA A 33 0.69 -5.04 -4.67
CA ALA A 33 0.59 -3.59 -4.72
C ALA A 33 0.80 -3.12 -6.16
N THR A 34 -0.05 -2.22 -6.64
CA THR A 34 -0.07 -1.80 -8.04
C THR A 34 -0.15 -0.29 -8.19
N ILE A 35 0.30 0.20 -9.35
CA ILE A 35 -0.01 1.54 -9.83
C ILE A 35 -0.41 1.45 -11.30
N TYR A 36 -1.39 2.23 -11.74
CA TYR A 36 -1.85 2.22 -13.13
C TYR A 36 -2.47 3.56 -13.54
N PRO A 37 -2.42 3.94 -14.84
CA PRO A 37 -3.05 5.15 -15.34
C PRO A 37 -4.58 5.03 -15.37
N GLY A 38 -5.26 6.16 -15.20
CA GLY A 38 -6.70 6.31 -15.38
C GLY A 38 -7.03 7.10 -16.65
N PRO A 39 -8.28 7.03 -17.13
CA PRO A 39 -8.68 7.55 -18.44
C PRO A 39 -8.61 9.08 -18.58
N ARG A 40 -8.42 9.82 -17.48
CA ARG A 40 -8.39 11.30 -17.48
C ARG A 40 -7.03 11.85 -17.05
N GLY A 41 -5.95 11.13 -17.37
CA GLY A 41 -4.58 11.52 -16.99
C GLY A 41 -4.32 11.43 -15.48
N ASN A 42 -5.24 10.86 -14.70
CA ASN A 42 -5.03 10.48 -13.32
C ASN A 42 -4.30 9.14 -13.24
N PHE A 43 -3.95 8.71 -12.03
CA PHE A 43 -3.45 7.37 -11.77
C PHE A 43 -4.12 6.80 -10.51
N VAL A 44 -4.05 5.49 -10.35
CA VAL A 44 -4.51 4.80 -9.13
C VAL A 44 -3.30 4.08 -8.55
N PHE A 45 -3.07 4.28 -7.25
CA PHE A 45 -2.11 3.50 -6.47
C PHE A 45 -2.88 2.64 -5.47
N ASN A 46 -2.61 1.34 -5.45
CA ASN A 46 -3.17 0.39 -4.51
C ASN A 46 -2.04 -0.26 -3.71
N ALA A 47 -2.03 -0.02 -2.39
CA ALA A 47 -1.03 -0.57 -1.48
C ALA A 47 -1.26 -2.05 -1.11
N ALA A 48 -2.41 -2.63 -1.45
CA ALA A 48 -2.82 -3.99 -1.11
C ALA A 48 -2.78 -4.32 0.40
N THR A 49 -3.00 -3.31 1.25
CA THR A 49 -3.07 -3.47 2.72
C THR A 49 -3.98 -2.43 3.34
N CYS A 50 -4.75 -2.81 4.37
CA CYS A 50 -5.49 -1.88 5.22
C CYS A 50 -4.60 -1.21 6.27
N TRP A 51 -3.36 -1.69 6.45
CA TRP A 51 -2.43 -1.20 7.47
C TRP A 51 -1.55 -0.03 7.02
N TRP A 52 -1.78 0.53 5.83
CA TRP A 52 -0.94 1.61 5.29
C TRP A 52 -0.83 2.82 6.23
N CYS A 53 -1.93 3.18 6.89
CA CYS A 53 -1.97 4.32 7.81
C CYS A 53 -1.12 4.12 9.08
N ASP A 54 -1.00 2.90 9.60
CA ASP A 54 -0.13 2.61 10.76
C ASP A 54 1.35 2.85 10.41
N GLY A 55 1.75 2.52 9.17
CA GLY A 55 3.07 2.83 8.64
C GLY A 55 3.30 4.32 8.34
N LEU A 56 2.25 5.14 8.31
CA LEU A 56 2.36 6.56 7.93
C LEU A 56 2.66 7.46 9.13
N SER A 57 1.90 7.30 10.23
CA SER A 57 1.97 8.18 11.39
C SER A 57 1.36 7.57 12.66
N GLU A 58 1.92 7.91 13.82
CA GLU A 58 1.38 7.60 15.15
C GLU A 58 1.16 8.91 15.92
N PRO A 59 0.06 9.64 15.63
CA PRO A 59 -0.25 10.90 16.32
C PRO A 59 -0.62 10.66 17.80
N PRO A 60 -0.57 11.70 18.66
CA PRO A 60 -1.00 11.57 20.05
C PRO A 60 -2.40 10.96 20.17
N GLY A 61 -2.54 9.93 21.00
CA GLY A 61 -3.79 9.20 21.20
C GLY A 61 -4.07 8.09 20.18
N TYR A 62 -3.21 7.87 19.18
CA TYR A 62 -3.34 6.71 18.30
C TYR A 62 -3.11 5.41 19.07
N LEU A 63 -4.07 4.49 18.94
CA LEU A 63 -3.97 3.16 19.52
C LEU A 63 -3.72 2.15 18.41
N ARG A 64 -2.53 1.54 18.43
CA ARG A 64 -2.15 0.53 17.46
C ARG A 64 -3.04 -0.71 17.59
N PRO A 65 -3.62 -1.22 16.49
CA PRO A 65 -4.41 -2.45 16.51
C PRO A 65 -3.54 -3.66 16.87
N LYS A 66 -4.09 -4.57 17.69
CA LYS A 66 -3.38 -5.78 18.17
C LYS A 66 -4.18 -7.09 18.02
N VAL A 67 -5.34 -7.05 17.38
CA VAL A 67 -6.32 -8.17 17.41
C VAL A 67 -5.94 -9.32 16.46
N TYR A 68 -5.47 -9.00 15.24
CA TYR A 68 -5.16 -10.00 14.20
C TYR A 68 -3.67 -10.05 13.85
N THR A 69 -2.96 -8.99 14.19
CA THR A 69 -1.53 -8.81 13.97
C THR A 69 -1.07 -7.65 14.86
N GLU A 70 0.24 -7.48 15.00
CA GLU A 70 0.85 -6.32 15.67
C GLU A 70 1.70 -5.59 14.62
N PRO A 71 1.16 -4.54 13.99
CA PRO A 71 1.89 -3.72 13.04
C PRO A 71 3.16 -3.13 13.66
N ARG A 72 4.17 -2.84 12.83
CA ARG A 72 5.47 -2.36 13.31
C ARG A 72 5.50 -0.85 13.63
N GLY A 73 4.41 -0.13 13.35
CA GLY A 73 4.36 1.31 13.44
C GLY A 73 4.97 2.01 12.23
N VAL A 74 5.32 3.28 12.43
CA VAL A 74 5.74 4.20 11.38
C VAL A 74 6.94 3.66 10.59
N ASP A 75 6.82 3.64 9.26
CA ASP A 75 7.83 3.18 8.31
C ASP A 75 8.22 4.31 7.33
N ARG A 76 9.52 4.62 7.30
CA ARG A 76 10.08 5.67 6.42
C ARG A 76 9.79 5.44 4.93
N ARG A 77 9.67 4.18 4.50
CA ARG A 77 9.37 3.82 3.11
C ARG A 77 7.92 4.16 2.75
N VAL A 78 6.98 3.88 3.66
CA VAL A 78 5.56 4.25 3.51
C VAL A 78 5.41 5.77 3.45
N GLN A 79 6.10 6.50 4.31
CA GLN A 79 6.14 7.96 4.28
C GLN A 79 6.70 8.49 2.94
N ARG A 80 7.81 7.93 2.46
CA ARG A 80 8.43 8.34 1.19
C ARG A 80 7.52 8.07 0.00
N ILE A 81 6.90 6.90 -0.08
CA ILE A 81 5.96 6.55 -1.14
C ILE A 81 4.77 7.52 -1.11
N THR A 82 4.19 7.75 0.07
CA THR A 82 3.06 8.68 0.21
C THR A 82 3.42 10.11 -0.21
N ALA A 83 4.60 10.61 0.20
CA ALA A 83 5.09 11.91 -0.22
C ALA A 83 5.28 12.00 -1.74
N ASN A 84 5.86 10.97 -2.37
CA ASN A 84 6.05 10.94 -3.82
C ASN A 84 4.71 10.97 -4.58
N LEU A 85 3.71 10.20 -4.12
CA LEU A 85 2.38 10.17 -4.72
C LEU A 85 1.70 11.54 -4.60
N LEU A 86 1.72 12.16 -3.42
CA LEU A 86 1.15 13.49 -3.19
C LEU A 86 1.85 14.56 -4.03
N ASN A 87 3.18 14.52 -4.12
CA ASN A 87 3.94 15.45 -4.97
C ASN A 87 3.56 15.31 -6.45
N ARG A 88 3.33 14.07 -6.94
CA ARG A 88 2.85 13.83 -8.31
C ARG A 88 1.43 14.35 -8.52
N ILE A 89 0.55 14.21 -7.52
CA ILE A 89 -0.84 14.69 -7.58
C ILE A 89 -0.90 16.22 -7.58
N CYS A 90 -0.13 16.88 -6.71
CA CYS A 90 -0.11 18.33 -6.58
C CYS A 90 0.73 19.04 -7.65
N GLY A 91 1.35 18.30 -8.58
CA GLY A 91 2.20 18.88 -9.63
C GLY A 91 3.54 19.42 -9.12
N ALA A 92 3.94 19.13 -7.88
CA ALA A 92 5.20 19.57 -7.28
C ALA A 92 6.45 18.98 -7.96
N GLY A 93 6.27 18.04 -8.91
CA GLY A 93 7.33 17.49 -9.77
C GLY A 93 7.34 18.02 -11.21
N ARG A 94 6.49 19.00 -11.57
CA ARG A 94 6.49 19.65 -12.90
C ARG A 94 7.17 21.01 -12.83
N GLN A 95 8.46 21.01 -12.49
CA GLN A 95 9.38 22.09 -12.86
C GLN A 95 10.50 21.42 -13.64
N GLY A 96 10.52 21.65 -14.96
CA GLY A 96 11.38 20.99 -15.93
C GLY A 96 10.63 20.72 -17.22
#